data_AF-A0A212SW26-F1
#
_entry.id   AF-A0A212SW26-F1
#
_cell.length_a   1.000
_cell.length_b   1.000
_cell.length_c   1.000
_cell.angle_alpha   90.00
_cell.angle_beta   90.00
_cell.angle_gamma   90.00
#
_symmetry.space_group_name_H-M   'P 1'
#
loop_
_entity.id
_entity.type
_entity.pdbx_description
1 polymer ?
#
loop_
_entity_poly.entity_id
_entity_poly.type
_entity_poly.pdbx_seq_one_letter_code
_entity_poly.pdbx_strand_id
1 'polypeptide(L)'
;MNDICISCFGRLPDDSPRTGCEACEYSVHTWLRELPRHLVLLADMLTPDTGPARRGGVGRAHAPLPIRLDVLDLTGPGHPVLLADPHGDQTGGIPMTPLLYGWARFLAADYPSVRTDVHGTVHIERCDGALVRTGADVPGLCRWLAAYLPYAATRPWWDDLYEQLEQLLHRVRRLTHTRPVTRAKDAPCPLCSGWSLVERDDELHITCTICPAQLTPDEYDAHRAAVMPALASLALRLATAQQPAA
;
A
#
# COMPACT_ATOMS: atom_id res chain seq x y z
N MET A 1 27.58 -4.05 -0.93
CA MET A 1 26.28 -4.60 -1.34
C MET A 1 25.39 -4.53 -0.11
N ASN A 2 24.09 -4.27 -0.30
CA ASN A 2 23.16 -4.08 0.81
C ASN A 2 22.54 -5.44 1.15
N ASP A 3 22.85 -5.97 2.32
CA ASP A 3 22.24 -7.21 2.82
C ASP A 3 20.91 -6.93 3.55
N ILE A 4 20.51 -5.66 3.62
CA ILE A 4 19.31 -5.17 4.29
C ILE A 4 18.50 -4.25 3.37
N CYS A 5 17.18 -4.36 3.46
CA CYS A 5 16.27 -3.42 2.84
C CYS A 5 16.34 -2.07 3.55
N ILE A 6 16.43 -0.99 2.78
CA ILE A 6 16.58 0.35 3.37
C ILE A 6 15.31 0.85 4.07
N SER A 7 14.12 0.35 3.69
CA SER A 7 12.84 0.81 4.23
C SER A 7 12.35 0.03 5.44
N CYS A 8 12.42 -1.31 5.40
CA CYS A 8 11.93 -2.15 6.50
C CYS A 8 13.04 -2.82 7.32
N PHE A 9 14.31 -2.61 6.96
CA PHE A 9 15.47 -3.28 7.56
C PHE A 9 15.43 -4.81 7.49
N GLY A 10 14.53 -5.38 6.68
CA GLY A 10 14.45 -6.81 6.43
C GLY A 10 15.65 -7.32 5.64
N ARG A 11 16.04 -8.58 5.86
CA ARG A 11 17.19 -9.19 5.18
C ARG A 11 16.92 -9.36 3.69
N LEU A 12 17.88 -8.96 2.86
CA LEU A 12 17.91 -9.24 1.43
C LEU A 12 18.73 -10.52 1.15
N PRO A 13 18.53 -11.17 -0.01
CA PRO A 13 19.43 -12.22 -0.46
C PRO A 13 20.88 -11.71 -0.53
N ASP A 14 21.84 -12.56 -0.22
CA ASP A 14 23.26 -12.21 -0.28
C ASP A 14 23.61 -11.73 -1.72
N ASP A 15 24.41 -10.67 -1.82
CA ASP A 15 24.78 -9.99 -3.09
C ASP A 15 23.59 -9.44 -3.93
N SER A 16 22.45 -9.16 -3.30
CA SER A 16 21.31 -8.56 -4.00
C SER A 16 21.65 -7.16 -4.57
N PRO A 17 21.34 -6.87 -5.85
CA PRO A 17 21.44 -5.52 -6.40
C PRO A 17 20.28 -4.62 -5.94
N ARG A 18 19.37 -5.14 -5.09
CA ARG A 18 18.16 -4.46 -4.65
C ARG A 18 18.44 -3.61 -3.41
N THR A 19 17.70 -2.53 -3.29
CA THR A 19 17.62 -1.67 -2.10
C THR A 19 16.30 -1.88 -1.37
N GLY A 20 15.23 -2.23 -2.10
CA GLY A 20 13.92 -2.64 -1.60
C GLY A 20 13.72 -4.15 -1.63
N CYS A 21 13.26 -4.74 -0.52
CA CYS A 21 12.87 -6.16 -0.48
C CYS A 21 11.55 -6.42 -1.21
N GLU A 22 11.30 -7.68 -1.54
CA GLU A 22 10.06 -8.11 -2.22
C GLU A 22 8.81 -7.81 -1.40
N ALA A 23 8.89 -7.88 -0.06
CA ALA A 23 7.77 -7.52 0.81
C ALA A 23 7.41 -6.03 0.70
N CYS A 24 8.40 -5.12 0.74
CA CYS A 24 8.16 -3.70 0.54
C CYS A 24 7.66 -3.39 -0.87
N GLU A 25 8.21 -4.06 -1.90
CA GLU A 25 7.72 -3.93 -3.27
C GLU A 25 6.25 -4.36 -3.38
N TYR A 26 5.89 -5.49 -2.76
CA TYR A 26 4.52 -5.98 -2.72
C TYR A 26 3.56 -5.01 -2.02
N SER A 27 3.96 -4.44 -0.88
CA SER A 27 3.18 -3.42 -0.18
C SER A 27 2.90 -2.22 -1.08
N VAL A 28 3.95 -1.64 -1.69
CA VAL A 28 3.81 -0.50 -2.59
C VAL A 28 2.92 -0.82 -3.79
N HIS A 29 3.11 -1.99 -4.39
CA HIS A 29 2.26 -2.45 -5.49
C HIS A 29 0.78 -2.55 -5.07
N THR A 30 0.52 -3.06 -3.87
CA THR A 30 -0.84 -3.14 -3.32
C THR A 30 -1.44 -1.77 -3.06
N TRP A 31 -0.66 -0.84 -2.49
CA TRP A 31 -1.08 0.53 -2.25
C TRP A 31 -1.47 1.25 -3.54
N LEU A 32 -0.66 1.11 -4.60
CA LEU A 32 -0.96 1.68 -5.92
C LEU A 32 -2.24 1.09 -6.54
N ARG A 33 -2.57 -0.17 -6.25
CA ARG A 33 -3.83 -0.80 -6.70
C ARG A 33 -5.03 -0.37 -5.87
N GLU A 34 -4.80 0.02 -4.62
CA GLU A 34 -5.84 0.46 -3.69
C GLU A 34 -6.25 1.92 -3.94
N LEU A 35 -5.27 2.82 -4.16
CA LEU A 35 -5.50 4.27 -4.30
C LEU A 35 -6.64 4.64 -5.27
N PRO A 36 -6.73 4.08 -6.50
CA PRO A 36 -7.83 4.37 -7.41
C PRO A 36 -9.23 4.07 -6.85
N ARG A 37 -9.35 3.09 -5.96
CA ARG A 37 -10.64 2.72 -5.33
C ARG A 37 -11.11 3.78 -4.34
N HIS A 38 -10.17 4.44 -3.67
CA HIS A 38 -10.48 5.52 -2.72
C HIS A 38 -10.96 6.79 -3.40
N LEU A 39 -10.60 7.04 -4.66
CA LEU A 39 -11.04 8.24 -5.38
C LEU A 39 -12.57 8.35 -5.44
N VAL A 40 -13.27 7.22 -5.58
CA VAL A 40 -14.74 7.21 -5.60
C VAL A 40 -15.29 7.67 -4.24
N LEU A 41 -14.74 7.12 -3.15
CA LEU A 41 -15.13 7.50 -1.78
C LEU A 41 -14.80 8.96 -1.48
N LEU A 42 -13.62 9.44 -1.91
CA LEU A 42 -13.21 10.83 -1.72
C LEU A 42 -14.09 11.78 -2.53
N ALA A 43 -14.49 11.42 -3.75
CA ALA A 43 -15.42 12.21 -4.55
C ALA A 43 -16.78 12.35 -3.87
N ASP A 44 -17.32 11.27 -3.29
CA ASP A 44 -18.57 11.31 -2.52
C ASP A 44 -18.45 12.24 -1.29
N MET A 45 -17.28 12.29 -0.65
CA MET A 45 -17.02 13.18 0.50
C MET A 45 -16.93 14.67 0.15
N LEU A 46 -16.86 15.04 -1.13
CA LEU A 46 -16.94 16.43 -1.57
C LEU A 46 -18.39 16.92 -1.71
N THR A 47 -19.38 16.02 -1.64
CA THR A 47 -20.78 16.42 -1.63
C THR A 47 -21.14 17.09 -0.29
N PRO A 48 -21.85 18.23 -0.31
CA PRO A 48 -22.23 18.92 0.92
C PRO A 48 -23.08 18.03 1.83
N ASP A 49 -22.68 17.91 3.11
CA ASP A 49 -23.49 17.23 4.10
C ASP A 49 -24.74 18.10 4.38
N THR A 50 -25.93 17.53 4.18
CA THR A 50 -27.21 18.20 4.47
C THR A 50 -27.65 18.01 5.93
N GLY A 51 -26.78 17.41 6.76
CA GLY A 51 -27.03 17.18 8.17
C GLY A 51 -27.22 18.46 9.00
N PRO A 52 -27.91 18.36 10.15
CA PRO A 52 -28.14 19.49 11.04
C PRO A 52 -26.82 20.04 11.59
N ALA A 53 -26.79 21.34 11.89
CA ALA A 53 -25.62 22.01 12.47
C ALA A 53 -25.10 21.25 13.69
N ARG A 54 -23.83 20.83 13.64
CA ARG A 54 -23.19 20.10 14.74
C ARG A 54 -22.73 21.08 15.81
N ARG A 55 -23.00 20.75 17.07
CA ARG A 55 -22.54 21.53 18.23
C ARG A 55 -21.03 21.29 18.40
N GLY A 56 -20.22 22.31 18.14
CA GLY A 56 -18.78 22.24 18.40
C GLY A 56 -18.47 22.22 19.90
N GLY A 57 -17.24 21.84 20.27
CA GLY A 57 -16.79 21.75 21.68
C GLY A 57 -16.87 23.07 22.48
N VAL A 58 -17.12 24.20 21.80
CA VAL A 58 -17.25 25.54 22.40
C VAL A 58 -18.71 26.01 22.55
N GLY A 59 -19.68 25.12 22.41
CA GLY A 59 -21.11 25.41 22.63
C GLY A 59 -21.82 26.21 21.53
N ARG A 60 -21.08 26.68 20.50
CA ARG A 60 -21.65 27.28 19.30
C ARG A 60 -21.92 26.21 18.24
N ALA A 61 -23.12 26.23 17.68
CA ALA A 61 -23.44 25.44 16.50
C ALA A 61 -22.72 26.07 15.31
N HIS A 62 -21.80 25.34 14.69
CA HIS A 62 -21.18 25.77 13.44
C HIS A 62 -22.00 25.16 12.31
N ALA A 63 -22.33 25.96 11.30
CA ALA A 63 -22.83 25.43 10.04
C ALA A 63 -21.78 24.43 9.52
N PRO A 64 -22.19 23.24 9.05
CA PRO A 64 -21.24 22.32 8.43
C PRO A 64 -20.54 23.05 7.28
N LEU A 65 -19.23 22.87 7.14
CA LEU A 65 -18.52 23.39 5.97
C LEU A 65 -19.20 22.78 4.73
N PRO A 66 -19.48 23.60 3.70
CA PRO A 66 -20.18 23.10 2.52
C PRO A 66 -19.39 22.02 1.78
N ILE A 67 -18.07 21.97 1.98
CA ILE A 67 -17.16 20.98 1.41
C ILE A 67 -16.11 20.62 2.46
N ARG A 68 -15.69 19.36 2.48
CA ARG A 68 -14.55 18.88 3.27
C ARG A 68 -13.22 19.40 2.71
N LEU A 69 -12.66 20.41 3.38
CA LEU A 69 -11.41 21.05 2.96
C LEU A 69 -10.21 20.11 2.93
N ASP A 70 -10.17 19.10 3.81
CA ASP A 70 -9.11 18.10 3.85
C ASP A 70 -9.13 17.12 2.67
N VAL A 71 -10.34 16.81 2.16
CA VAL A 71 -10.50 16.06 0.92
C VAL A 71 -10.10 16.93 -0.27
N LEU A 72 -10.51 18.20 -0.27
CA LEU A 72 -10.15 19.14 -1.32
C LEU A 72 -8.63 19.37 -1.39
N ASP A 73 -7.95 19.50 -0.25
CA ASP A 73 -6.48 19.59 -0.16
C ASP A 73 -5.81 18.35 -0.77
N LEU A 74 -6.31 17.16 -0.44
CA LEU A 74 -5.76 15.90 -0.95
C LEU A 74 -5.98 15.70 -2.46
N THR A 75 -7.16 16.06 -2.98
CA THR A 75 -7.54 15.83 -4.39
C THR A 75 -7.30 17.02 -5.30
N GLY A 76 -6.98 18.17 -4.72
CA GLY A 76 -6.83 19.43 -5.43
C GLY A 76 -5.56 19.51 -6.28
N PRO A 77 -5.44 20.59 -7.09
CA PRO A 77 -4.20 20.88 -7.77
C PRO A 77 -3.09 21.22 -6.77
N GLY A 78 -1.83 20.93 -7.13
CA GLY A 78 -0.69 21.26 -6.28
C GLY A 78 0.65 20.96 -6.93
N HIS A 79 1.72 21.12 -6.17
CA HIS A 79 3.09 20.83 -6.58
C HIS A 79 3.55 19.47 -6.08
N PRO A 80 4.41 18.75 -6.83
CA PRO A 80 4.91 17.42 -6.48
C PRO A 80 5.92 17.41 -5.31
N VAL A 81 6.23 18.57 -4.74
CA VAL A 81 7.21 18.75 -3.66
C VAL A 81 6.57 19.66 -2.62
N LEU A 82 6.82 19.37 -1.35
CA LEU A 82 6.45 20.29 -0.28
C LEU A 82 7.20 21.60 -0.46
N LEU A 83 6.46 22.70 -0.59
CA LEU A 83 7.07 24.02 -0.59
C LEU A 83 7.56 24.33 0.82
N ALA A 84 8.69 25.03 0.91
CA ALA A 84 9.10 25.59 2.19
C ALA A 84 7.96 26.48 2.69
N ASP A 85 7.58 26.28 3.95
CA ASP A 85 6.57 27.08 4.64
C ASP A 85 7.26 27.88 5.77
N PRO A 86 7.78 29.08 5.47
CA PRO A 86 8.43 29.92 6.47
C PRO A 86 7.47 30.40 7.58
N HIS A 87 6.15 30.33 7.34
CA HIS A 87 5.13 30.90 8.21
C HIS A 87 4.39 29.84 9.04
N GLY A 88 4.53 28.56 8.71
CA GLY A 88 3.92 27.45 9.43
C GLY A 88 2.39 27.40 9.27
N ASP A 89 1.85 28.07 8.27
CA ASP A 89 0.41 28.17 8.00
C ASP A 89 -0.07 27.15 6.95
N GLN A 90 0.84 26.42 6.32
CA GLN A 90 0.51 25.30 5.44
C GLN A 90 0.19 24.07 6.29
N THR A 91 -1.09 23.75 6.33
CA THR A 91 -1.57 22.47 6.86
C THR A 91 -1.98 21.58 5.70
N GLY A 92 -1.34 20.41 5.58
CA GLY A 92 -1.57 19.51 4.47
C GLY A 92 -0.26 18.89 4.01
N GLY A 93 -0.34 17.79 3.28
CA GLY A 93 0.84 17.24 2.61
C GLY A 93 0.68 17.37 1.10
N ILE A 94 1.61 16.79 0.33
CA ILE A 94 1.51 16.82 -1.13
C ILE A 94 0.16 16.19 -1.57
N PRO A 95 -0.62 16.84 -2.46
CA PRO A 95 -1.84 16.26 -2.98
C PRO A 95 -1.56 14.99 -3.79
N MET A 96 -2.56 14.12 -3.92
CA MET A 96 -2.38 12.77 -4.47
C MET A 96 -1.85 12.76 -5.91
N THR A 97 -2.50 13.51 -6.81
CA THR A 97 -2.12 13.56 -8.23
C THR A 97 -0.72 14.16 -8.42
N PRO A 98 -0.39 15.34 -7.83
CA PRO A 98 0.97 15.87 -7.87
C PRO A 98 2.04 14.92 -7.34
N LEU A 99 1.81 14.23 -6.21
CA LEU A 99 2.79 13.28 -5.66
C LEU A 99 3.10 12.15 -6.65
N LEU A 100 2.05 11.49 -7.15
CA LEU A 100 2.19 10.38 -8.09
C LEU A 100 2.82 10.82 -9.41
N TYR A 101 2.42 12.00 -9.91
CA TYR A 101 3.01 12.58 -11.11
C TYR A 101 4.49 12.94 -10.92
N GLY A 102 4.85 13.50 -9.76
CA GLY A 102 6.22 13.81 -9.38
C GLY A 102 7.13 12.58 -9.43
N TRP A 103 6.70 11.50 -8.76
CA TRP A 103 7.40 10.21 -8.80
C TRP A 103 7.47 9.63 -10.21
N ALA A 104 6.38 9.68 -10.96
CA ALA A 104 6.35 9.14 -12.32
C ALA A 104 7.34 9.90 -13.23
N ARG A 105 7.38 11.24 -13.13
CA ARG A 105 8.34 12.08 -13.86
C ARG A 105 9.77 11.83 -13.41
N PHE A 106 10.03 11.75 -12.12
CA PHE A 106 11.36 11.49 -11.57
C PHE A 106 11.90 10.13 -12.04
N LEU A 107 11.07 9.09 -11.95
CA LEU A 107 11.43 7.74 -12.38
C LEU A 107 11.63 7.68 -13.90
N ALA A 108 10.80 8.37 -14.69
CA ALA A 108 10.99 8.46 -16.14
C ALA A 108 12.30 9.15 -16.54
N ALA A 109 12.76 10.12 -15.74
CA ALA A 109 14.03 10.81 -15.96
C ALA A 109 15.25 9.95 -15.54
N ASP A 110 15.11 9.09 -14.53
CA ASP A 110 16.16 8.16 -14.08
C ASP A 110 16.24 6.90 -14.97
N TYR A 111 15.08 6.39 -15.42
CA TYR A 111 14.99 5.15 -16.21
C TYR A 111 15.50 5.36 -17.65
N PRO A 112 16.46 4.53 -18.12
CA PRO A 112 16.93 4.61 -19.49
C PRO A 112 15.85 4.09 -20.45
N SER A 113 15.39 4.94 -21.36
CA SER A 113 14.46 4.54 -22.42
C SER A 113 15.22 4.15 -23.67
N VAL A 114 14.80 3.05 -24.29
CA VAL A 114 15.38 2.54 -25.53
C VAL A 114 14.38 2.80 -26.64
N ARG A 115 14.76 3.62 -27.64
CA ARG A 115 13.95 3.85 -28.85
C ARG A 115 14.72 3.45 -30.09
N THR A 116 14.06 2.80 -31.03
CA THR A 116 14.61 2.51 -32.34
C THR A 116 14.05 3.52 -33.34
N ASP A 117 14.92 4.19 -34.07
CA ASP A 117 14.49 5.11 -35.12
C ASP A 117 14.06 4.38 -36.40
N VAL A 118 13.57 5.14 -37.38
CA VAL A 118 13.12 4.62 -38.69
C VAL A 118 14.25 3.94 -39.47
N HIS A 119 15.52 4.23 -39.12
CA HIS A 119 16.71 3.66 -39.74
C HIS A 119 17.26 2.43 -38.99
N GLY A 120 16.60 1.98 -37.92
CA GLY A 120 17.03 0.84 -37.12
C GLY A 120 18.11 1.17 -36.09
N THR A 121 18.45 2.45 -35.89
CA THR A 121 19.42 2.86 -34.86
C THR A 121 18.77 2.86 -33.49
N VAL A 122 19.42 2.23 -32.53
CA VAL A 122 18.96 2.17 -31.14
C VAL A 122 19.52 3.38 -30.40
N HIS A 123 18.62 4.24 -29.91
CA HIS A 123 18.93 5.38 -29.06
C HIS A 123 18.56 5.05 -27.62
N ILE A 124 19.52 5.22 -26.70
CA ILE A 124 19.29 5.10 -25.26
C ILE A 124 19.27 6.51 -24.70
N GLU A 125 18.08 7.00 -24.37
CA GLU A 125 17.87 8.37 -23.92
C GLU A 125 17.01 8.39 -22.66
N ARG A 126 17.16 9.45 -21.85
CA ARG A 126 16.28 9.69 -20.72
C ARG A 126 14.97 10.28 -21.23
N CYS A 127 13.85 9.89 -20.63
CA CYS A 127 12.56 10.51 -20.96
C CYS A 127 12.40 11.83 -20.21
N ASP A 128 11.80 12.82 -20.88
CA ASP A 128 11.43 14.10 -20.23
C ASP A 128 10.24 13.96 -19.25
N GLY A 129 9.52 12.84 -19.31
CA GLY A 129 8.41 12.55 -18.40
C GLY A 129 7.75 11.18 -18.65
N ALA A 130 6.84 10.81 -17.75
CA ALA A 130 6.08 9.56 -17.84
C ALA A 130 5.08 9.61 -19.00
N LEU A 131 5.22 8.70 -19.97
CA LEU A 131 4.29 8.55 -21.08
C LEU A 131 3.04 7.78 -20.65
N VAL A 132 2.10 8.47 -20.00
CA VAL A 132 0.82 7.87 -19.60
C VAL A 132 -0.18 7.99 -20.75
N ARG A 133 -0.44 6.87 -21.43
CA ARG A 133 -1.29 6.82 -22.64
C ARG A 133 -2.74 7.27 -22.42
N THR A 134 -3.24 7.16 -21.18
CA THR A 134 -4.63 7.47 -20.81
C THR A 134 -4.80 8.85 -20.16
N GLY A 135 -3.75 9.69 -20.16
CA GLY A 135 -3.70 10.95 -19.41
C GLY A 135 -3.08 10.75 -18.02
N ALA A 136 -2.61 11.84 -17.41
CA ALA A 136 -1.95 11.85 -16.09
C ALA A 136 -2.96 11.84 -14.94
N ASP A 137 -3.95 10.94 -15.01
CA ASP A 137 -4.89 10.70 -13.92
C ASP A 137 -4.30 9.74 -12.87
N VAL A 138 -4.86 9.72 -11.67
CA VAL A 138 -4.37 8.85 -10.58
C VAL A 138 -4.34 7.37 -10.99
N PRO A 139 -5.39 6.78 -11.61
CA PRO A 139 -5.33 5.38 -12.06
C PRO A 139 -4.23 5.12 -13.09
N GLY A 140 -4.03 6.01 -14.06
CA GLY A 140 -2.96 5.92 -15.06
C GLY A 140 -1.58 5.99 -14.43
N LEU A 141 -1.36 6.94 -13.52
CA LEU A 141 -0.11 7.11 -12.80
C LEU A 141 0.20 5.92 -11.89
N CYS A 142 -0.79 5.41 -11.14
CA CYS A 142 -0.61 4.21 -10.32
C CYS A 142 -0.24 2.98 -11.15
N ARG A 143 -0.90 2.75 -12.28
CA ARG A 143 -0.55 1.65 -13.20
C ARG A 143 0.86 1.81 -13.76
N TRP A 144 1.23 3.03 -14.13
CA TRP A 144 2.56 3.32 -14.67
C TRP A 144 3.61 3.05 -13.59
N LEU A 145 3.48 3.62 -12.39
CA LEU A 145 4.42 3.41 -11.28
C LEU A 145 4.55 1.93 -10.93
N ALA A 146 3.42 1.21 -10.84
CA ALA A 146 3.40 -0.23 -10.54
C ALA A 146 4.25 -1.05 -11.53
N ALA A 147 4.24 -0.70 -12.83
CA ALA A 147 5.02 -1.39 -13.85
C ALA A 147 6.54 -1.19 -13.70
N TYR A 148 6.96 -0.11 -13.05
CA TYR A 148 8.38 0.24 -12.85
C TYR A 148 8.88 0.00 -11.42
N LEU A 149 8.06 -0.54 -10.52
CA LEU A 149 8.49 -0.88 -9.15
C LEU A 149 9.68 -1.84 -9.09
N PRO A 150 9.79 -2.89 -9.95
CA PRO A 150 10.97 -3.76 -9.93
C PRO A 150 12.27 -2.99 -10.18
N TYR A 151 12.22 -1.97 -11.05
CA TYR A 151 13.35 -1.08 -11.26
C TYR A 151 13.58 -0.18 -10.06
N ALA A 152 12.54 0.49 -9.56
CA ALA A 152 12.62 1.39 -8.40
C ALA A 152 13.26 0.70 -7.18
N ALA A 153 12.93 -0.56 -6.94
CA ALA A 153 13.47 -1.36 -5.84
C ALA A 153 14.98 -1.66 -5.94
N THR A 154 15.65 -1.25 -7.02
CA THR A 154 17.12 -1.31 -7.18
C THR A 154 17.81 0.03 -6.96
N ARG A 155 17.04 1.09 -6.65
CA ARG A 155 17.53 2.47 -6.64
C ARG A 155 17.74 2.98 -5.22
N PRO A 156 18.72 3.87 -5.00
CA PRO A 156 19.02 4.37 -3.65
C PRO A 156 17.89 5.22 -3.04
N TRP A 157 17.04 5.83 -3.88
CA TRP A 157 15.88 6.64 -3.49
C TRP A 157 14.62 5.80 -3.20
N TRP A 158 14.72 4.47 -3.17
CA TRP A 158 13.59 3.57 -2.90
C TRP A 158 12.86 3.93 -1.59
N ASP A 159 13.60 4.33 -0.56
CA ASP A 159 13.04 4.64 0.74
C ASP A 159 12.11 5.85 0.71
N ASP A 160 12.53 6.92 0.03
CA ASP A 160 11.73 8.12 -0.16
C ASP A 160 10.40 7.81 -0.88
N LEU A 161 10.44 6.95 -1.91
CA LEU A 161 9.24 6.51 -2.63
C LEU A 161 8.31 5.72 -1.70
N TYR A 162 8.88 4.76 -0.97
CA TYR A 162 8.15 3.90 -0.05
C TYR A 162 7.45 4.75 1.03
N GLU A 163 8.20 5.59 1.74
CA GLU A 163 7.71 6.42 2.83
C GLU A 163 6.61 7.38 2.35
N GLN A 164 6.81 8.06 1.23
CA GLN A 164 5.84 9.03 0.73
C GLN A 164 4.52 8.36 0.28
N LEU A 165 4.60 7.17 -0.33
CA LEU A 165 3.40 6.41 -0.70
C LEU A 165 2.67 5.84 0.53
N GLU A 166 3.42 5.38 1.54
CA GLU A 166 2.87 4.93 2.81
C GLU A 166 2.10 6.07 3.52
N GLN A 167 2.74 7.24 3.63
CA GLN A 167 2.13 8.44 4.21
C GLN A 167 0.88 8.89 3.45
N LEU A 168 0.92 8.87 2.11
CA LEU A 168 -0.25 9.17 1.27
C LEU A 168 -1.38 8.19 1.57
N LEU A 169 -1.12 6.89 1.56
CA LEU A 169 -2.14 5.88 1.78
C LEU A 169 -2.72 5.96 3.20
N HIS A 170 -1.90 6.17 4.22
CA HIS A 170 -2.38 6.38 5.58
C HIS A 170 -3.30 7.60 5.68
N ARG A 171 -2.96 8.69 5.01
CA ARG A 171 -3.81 9.89 4.96
C ARG A 171 -5.15 9.58 4.29
N VAL A 172 -5.13 8.89 3.14
CA VAL A 172 -6.33 8.47 2.42
C VAL A 172 -7.21 7.58 3.29
N ARG A 173 -6.66 6.49 3.85
CA ARG A 173 -7.38 5.54 4.72
C ARG A 173 -7.95 6.20 5.97
N ARG A 174 -7.26 7.20 6.53
CA ARG A 174 -7.76 7.99 7.67
C ARG A 174 -8.98 8.81 7.29
N LEU A 175 -9.01 9.40 6.08
CA LEU A 175 -10.13 10.19 5.59
C LEU A 175 -11.33 9.32 5.20
N THR A 176 -11.07 8.20 4.53
CA THR A 176 -12.10 7.26 4.08
C THR A 176 -12.57 6.28 5.15
N HIS A 177 -11.91 6.29 6.32
CA HIS A 177 -12.11 5.33 7.42
C HIS A 177 -12.00 3.86 7.01
N THR A 178 -11.32 3.58 5.89
CA THR A 178 -11.11 2.22 5.39
C THR A 178 -9.96 1.55 6.12
N ARG A 179 -10.12 0.25 6.41
CA ARG A 179 -9.06 -0.58 7.00
C ARG A 179 -8.73 -1.73 6.06
N PRO A 180 -7.46 -2.20 6.02
CA PRO A 180 -7.11 -3.43 5.33
C PRO A 180 -7.97 -4.59 5.82
N VAL A 181 -8.45 -5.42 4.89
CA VAL A 181 -9.17 -6.62 5.27
C VAL A 181 -8.17 -7.59 5.90
N THR A 182 -8.55 -8.13 7.04
CA THR A 182 -7.77 -9.16 7.74
C THR A 182 -8.59 -10.45 7.76
N ARG A 183 -7.99 -11.56 7.32
CA ARG A 183 -8.61 -12.87 7.28
C ARG A 183 -7.87 -13.79 8.24
N ALA A 184 -8.60 -14.33 9.22
CA ALA A 184 -8.07 -15.36 10.09
C ALA A 184 -7.82 -16.64 9.29
N LYS A 185 -6.69 -17.29 9.57
CA LYS A 185 -6.29 -18.56 8.97
C LYS A 185 -6.66 -19.72 9.89
N ASP A 186 -6.87 -20.90 9.31
CA ASP A 186 -7.41 -22.08 9.98
C ASP A 186 -6.34 -23.05 10.50
N ALA A 187 -5.06 -22.88 10.16
CA ALA A 187 -3.99 -23.66 10.78
C ALA A 187 -3.40 -22.94 12.01
N PRO A 188 -2.98 -23.67 13.05
CA PRO A 188 -2.25 -23.07 14.18
C PRO A 188 -0.85 -22.61 13.74
N CYS A 189 -0.32 -21.58 14.39
CA CYS A 189 1.02 -21.07 14.13
C CYS A 189 2.11 -22.14 14.39
N PRO A 190 3.08 -22.37 13.47
CA PRO A 190 4.12 -23.39 13.67
C PRO A 190 5.06 -23.09 14.84
N LEU A 191 5.27 -21.82 15.20
CA LEU A 191 6.15 -21.44 16.31
C LEU A 191 5.47 -21.55 17.69
N CYS A 192 4.31 -20.93 17.88
CA CYS A 192 3.65 -20.86 19.19
C CYS A 192 2.45 -21.80 19.35
N SER A 193 2.06 -22.54 18.30
CA SER A 193 0.83 -23.37 18.25
C SER A 193 -0.49 -22.62 18.46
N GLY A 194 -0.47 -21.28 18.50
CA GLY A 194 -1.67 -20.44 18.66
C GLY A 194 -2.50 -20.30 17.38
N TRP A 195 -3.81 -20.15 17.51
CA TRP A 195 -4.77 -19.92 16.41
C TRP A 195 -4.88 -18.44 16.06
N SER A 196 -3.73 -17.86 15.69
CA SER A 196 -3.54 -16.41 15.58
C SER A 196 -2.86 -16.01 14.27
N LEU A 197 -2.83 -16.91 13.29
CA LEU A 197 -2.35 -16.58 11.95
C LEU A 197 -3.39 -15.74 11.22
N VAL A 198 -2.95 -14.64 10.65
CA VAL A 198 -3.78 -13.72 9.88
C VAL A 198 -3.12 -13.38 8.56
N GLU A 199 -3.93 -13.30 7.52
CA GLU A 199 -3.58 -12.73 6.23
C GLU A 199 -4.16 -11.32 6.15
N ARG A 200 -3.35 -10.37 5.71
CA ARG A 200 -3.76 -9.00 5.46
C ARG A 200 -3.59 -8.73 3.98
N ASP A 201 -4.58 -8.08 3.36
CA ASP A 201 -4.58 -7.80 1.93
C ASP A 201 -3.37 -6.95 1.48
N ASP A 202 -2.72 -6.21 2.40
CA ASP A 202 -1.56 -5.36 2.15
C ASP A 202 -0.21 -5.92 2.64
N GLU A 203 -0.17 -7.19 3.05
CA GLU A 203 1.07 -7.87 3.45
C GLU A 203 1.32 -9.10 2.56
N LEU A 204 2.59 -9.32 2.20
CA LEU A 204 2.98 -10.51 1.44
C LEU A 204 2.91 -11.80 2.28
N HIS A 205 3.16 -11.66 3.58
CA HIS A 205 3.27 -12.78 4.51
C HIS A 205 2.04 -12.91 5.38
N ILE A 206 1.68 -14.15 5.71
CA ILE A 206 0.74 -14.49 6.76
C ILE A 206 1.49 -14.35 8.09
N THR A 207 1.02 -13.46 8.96
CA THR A 207 1.68 -13.13 10.21
C THR A 207 0.92 -13.69 11.40
N CYS A 208 1.66 -14.06 12.45
CA CYS A 208 1.05 -14.44 13.73
C CYS A 208 0.86 -13.21 14.62
N THR A 209 -0.33 -13.02 15.19
CA THR A 209 -0.57 -11.88 16.10
C THR A 209 -0.03 -12.08 17.51
N ILE A 210 0.51 -13.26 17.84
CA ILE A 210 1.05 -13.62 19.17
C ILE A 210 2.58 -13.67 19.19
N CYS A 211 3.21 -14.15 18.11
CA CYS A 211 4.65 -14.36 18.03
C CYS A 211 5.19 -13.84 16.69
N PRO A 212 6.51 -13.69 16.50
CA PRO A 212 7.08 -13.10 15.28
C PRO A 212 7.07 -14.07 14.08
N ALA A 213 6.18 -15.07 14.06
CA ALA A 213 6.10 -16.00 12.93
C ALA A 213 5.56 -15.29 11.70
N GLN A 214 6.23 -15.52 10.58
CA GLN A 214 5.82 -15.07 9.25
C GLN A 214 5.91 -16.27 8.31
N LEU A 215 4.87 -16.46 7.50
CA LEU A 215 4.77 -17.55 6.53
C LEU A 215 4.41 -16.95 5.19
N THR A 216 5.07 -17.38 4.13
CA THR A 216 4.55 -17.19 2.78
C THR A 216 3.24 -17.98 2.61
N PRO A 217 2.38 -17.62 1.63
CA PRO A 217 1.18 -18.39 1.33
C PRO A 217 1.46 -19.88 1.07
N ASP A 218 2.54 -20.19 0.34
CA ASP A 218 2.93 -21.57 0.02
C ASP A 218 3.40 -22.34 1.25
N GLU A 219 4.19 -21.72 2.13
CA GLU A 219 4.60 -22.31 3.41
C GLU A 219 3.40 -22.57 4.32
N TYR A 220 2.44 -21.63 4.34
CA TYR A 220 1.20 -21.81 5.08
C TYR A 220 0.39 -23.00 4.55
N ASP A 221 0.22 -23.11 3.24
CA ASP A 221 -0.53 -24.20 2.63
C ASP A 221 0.13 -25.57 2.89
N ALA A 222 1.46 -25.63 2.79
CA ALA A 222 2.23 -26.82 3.15
C ALA A 222 2.07 -27.20 4.64
N HIS A 223 2.18 -26.22 5.54
CA HIS A 223 2.00 -26.42 6.98
C HIS A 223 0.57 -26.87 7.33
N ARG A 224 -0.43 -26.21 6.73
CA ARG A 224 -1.84 -26.54 6.87
C ARG A 224 -2.12 -27.97 6.41
N ALA A 225 -1.60 -28.37 5.25
CA ALA A 225 -1.73 -29.72 4.72
C ALA A 225 -1.12 -30.79 5.65
N ALA A 226 -0.04 -30.46 6.34
CA ALA A 226 0.60 -31.37 7.29
C ALA A 226 -0.18 -31.52 8.61
N VAL A 227 -0.70 -30.42 9.17
CA VAL A 227 -1.24 -30.39 10.55
C VAL A 227 -2.75 -30.62 10.62
N MET A 228 -3.52 -30.04 9.70
CA MET A 228 -4.98 -30.06 9.80
C MET A 228 -5.62 -31.45 9.70
N PRO A 229 -5.14 -32.41 8.88
CA PRO A 229 -5.73 -33.75 8.83
C PRO A 229 -5.67 -34.47 10.18
N ALA A 230 -4.56 -34.34 10.92
CA ALA A 230 -4.40 -34.95 12.23
C ALA A 230 -5.35 -34.31 13.27
N LEU A 231 -5.46 -32.97 13.26
CA LEU A 231 -6.38 -32.25 14.14
C LEU A 231 -7.85 -32.56 13.85
N ALA A 232 -8.22 -32.63 12.56
CA ALA A 232 -9.57 -33.00 12.15
C ALA A 232 -9.92 -34.43 12.60
N SER A 233 -9.00 -35.38 12.43
CA SER A 233 -9.18 -36.76 12.91
C SER A 233 -9.37 -36.83 14.43
N LEU A 234 -8.58 -36.07 15.19
CA LEU A 234 -8.70 -36.00 16.64
C LEU A 234 -10.04 -35.38 17.08
N ALA A 235 -10.45 -34.27 16.45
CA ALA A 235 -11.72 -33.62 16.73
C ALA A 235 -12.91 -34.56 16.45
N LEU A 236 -12.88 -35.29 15.33
CA LEU A 236 -13.91 -36.29 14.99
C LEU A 236 -13.98 -37.40 16.05
N ARG A 237 -12.83 -37.95 16.47
CA ARG A 237 -12.81 -38.98 17.53
C ARG A 237 -13.41 -38.48 18.84
N LEU A 238 -13.03 -37.27 19.27
CA LEU A 238 -13.58 -36.66 20.48
C LEU A 238 -15.10 -36.44 20.37
N ALA A 239 -15.58 -35.95 19.23
CA ALA A 239 -17.01 -35.74 19.00
C ALA A 239 -17.79 -37.07 19.02
N THR A 240 -17.27 -38.12 18.37
CA THR A 240 -17.92 -39.45 18.38
C THR A 240 -17.91 -40.11 19.75
N ALA A 241 -16.87 -39.89 20.57
CA ALA A 241 -16.80 -40.42 21.93
C ALA A 241 -17.77 -39.72 22.90
N GLN A 242 -18.18 -38.49 22.57
CA GLN A 242 -19.08 -37.68 23.39
C GLN A 242 -20.57 -37.86 23.05
N GLN A 243 -20.93 -38.62 22.01
CA GLN A 243 -22.34 -38.93 21.72
C GLN A 243 -22.84 -40.00 22.71
N PRO A 244 -23.73 -39.66 23.67
CA PRO A 244 -24.32 -40.65 24.55
C PRO A 244 -25.22 -41.58 23.73
N ALA A 245 -25.17 -42.88 24.02
CA ALA A 245 -26.07 -43.87 23.44
C ALA A 245 -27.51 -43.47 23.75
N ALA A 246 -28.26 -43.09 22.70
CA ALA A 246 -29.70 -42.83 22.76
C ALA A 246 -30.48 -44.16 22.82
#